data_AF-A0A844DF26-F1
#
_entry.id   AF-A0A844DF26-F1
#
_cell.length_a   1.000
_cell.length_b   1.000
_cell.length_c   1.000
_cell.angle_alpha   90.00
_cell.angle_beta   90.00
_cell.angle_gamma   90.00
#
_symmetry.space_group_name_H-M   'P 1'
#
loop_
_entity.id
_entity.type
_entity.pdbx_description
1 polymer ?
#
loop_
_entity_poly.entity_id
_entity_poly.type
_entity_poly.pdbx_seq_one_letter_code
_entity_poly.pdbx_strand_id
1 'polypeptide(L)'
;MPVFTPDQLVTEVSPVQGSAEPNQTLWISEAGELTQFGAFIEVLQPGCRSSIKHWHSAEDEMVYVLAGEITAIEGMSETVMRAGDAATFRAGVQVGHYLENRSAAPTRCLVVGTRAPVDRITYPDHDRVCLRDRSLPDDIWTDQAGQPASSPY
;
A
#
# COMPACT_ATOMS: atom_id res chain seq x y z
N MET A 1 -24.99 12.36 7.63
CA MET A 1 -23.66 11.74 7.79
C MET A 1 -23.62 10.54 6.88
N PRO A 2 -22.75 10.50 5.87
CA PRO A 2 -22.64 9.32 5.01
C PRO A 2 -22.14 8.14 5.85
N VAL A 3 -22.75 6.98 5.67
CA VAL A 3 -22.38 5.71 6.31
C VAL A 3 -22.35 4.68 5.19
N PHE A 4 -21.25 3.94 5.10
CA PHE A 4 -21.03 2.97 4.03
C PHE A 4 -20.92 1.56 4.62
N THR A 5 -21.64 0.62 4.01
CA THR A 5 -21.43 -0.82 4.22
C THR A 5 -20.35 -1.32 3.24
N PRO A 6 -19.74 -2.50 3.49
CA PRO A 6 -18.65 -3.01 2.64
C PRO A 6 -18.98 -3.09 1.14
N ASP A 7 -20.23 -3.41 0.79
CA ASP A 7 -20.74 -3.47 -0.59
C ASP A 7 -20.91 -2.11 -1.26
N GLN A 8 -20.82 -1.02 -0.50
CA GLN A 8 -20.89 0.36 -0.99
C GLN A 8 -19.50 0.99 -1.19
N LEU A 9 -18.42 0.27 -0.86
CA LEU A 9 -17.06 0.76 -1.04
C LEU A 9 -16.62 0.62 -2.50
N VAL A 10 -15.84 1.60 -2.98
CA VAL A 10 -15.20 1.50 -4.29
C VAL A 10 -14.19 0.36 -4.24
N THR A 11 -14.34 -0.63 -5.12
CA THR A 11 -13.58 -1.87 -5.05
C THR A 11 -12.70 -2.03 -6.27
N GLU A 12 -11.40 -2.21 -6.04
CA GLU A 12 -10.45 -2.67 -7.05
C GLU A 12 -10.12 -4.13 -6.81
N VAL A 13 -9.95 -4.89 -7.90
CA VAL A 13 -9.76 -6.34 -7.85
C VAL A 13 -8.52 -6.70 -8.67
N SER A 14 -7.62 -7.46 -8.06
CA SER A 14 -6.40 -7.96 -8.72
C SER A 14 -6.41 -9.49 -8.71
N PRO A 15 -6.54 -10.16 -9.87
CA PRO A 15 -6.52 -11.62 -9.95
C PRO A 15 -5.22 -12.21 -9.41
N VAL A 16 -5.32 -13.33 -8.70
CA VAL A 16 -4.18 -14.04 -8.12
C VAL A 16 -4.07 -15.41 -8.75
N GLN A 17 -2.92 -15.69 -9.37
CA GLN A 17 -2.68 -16.99 -9.99
C GLN A 17 -2.68 -18.10 -8.94
N GLY A 18 -3.54 -19.11 -9.13
CA GLY A 18 -3.65 -20.26 -8.22
C GLY A 18 -4.54 -20.04 -6.99
N SER A 19 -5.18 -18.87 -6.85
CA SER A 19 -6.24 -18.62 -5.86
C SER A 19 -7.61 -18.62 -6.55
N ALA A 20 -8.65 -19.09 -5.84
CA ALA A 20 -10.03 -18.99 -6.30
C ALA A 20 -10.58 -17.55 -6.15
N GLU A 21 -10.09 -16.83 -5.13
CA GLU A 21 -10.47 -15.45 -4.84
C GLU A 21 -9.33 -14.48 -5.22
N PRO A 22 -9.64 -13.27 -5.68
CA PRO A 22 -8.63 -12.26 -6.00
C PRO A 22 -8.14 -11.50 -4.77
N ASN A 23 -7.06 -10.74 -4.91
CA ASN A 23 -6.78 -9.64 -3.99
C ASN A 23 -7.81 -8.52 -4.21
N GLN A 24 -8.13 -7.78 -3.16
CA GLN A 24 -9.08 -6.66 -3.24
C GLN A 24 -8.57 -5.45 -2.48
N THR A 25 -8.85 -4.27 -3.03
CA THR A 25 -8.70 -2.99 -2.35
C THR A 25 -10.07 -2.36 -2.21
N LEU A 26 -10.54 -2.19 -0.98
CA LEU A 26 -11.85 -1.62 -0.67
C LEU A 26 -11.65 -0.18 -0.18
N TRP A 27 -11.79 0.78 -1.08
CA TRP A 27 -11.52 2.20 -0.84
C TRP A 27 -12.64 2.87 -0.03
N ILE A 28 -12.34 3.18 1.23
CA ILE A 28 -13.21 3.94 2.13
C ILE A 28 -13.14 5.43 1.79
N SER A 29 -11.93 5.95 1.55
CA SER A 29 -11.73 7.36 1.21
C SER A 29 -12.47 7.76 -0.07
N GLU A 30 -12.48 6.89 -1.08
CA GLU A 30 -13.14 7.21 -2.36
C GLU A 30 -14.66 7.20 -2.23
N ALA A 31 -15.22 6.22 -1.51
CA ALA A 31 -16.66 6.20 -1.25
C ALA A 31 -17.13 7.46 -0.50
N GLY A 32 -16.30 7.97 0.41
CA GLY A 32 -16.57 9.17 1.19
C GLY A 32 -16.06 10.48 0.59
N GLU A 33 -15.47 10.46 -0.61
CA GLU A 33 -14.84 11.62 -1.27
C GLU A 33 -13.80 12.35 -0.39
N LEU A 34 -13.04 11.61 0.42
CA LEU A 34 -12.03 12.17 1.32
C LEU A 34 -10.75 12.52 0.55
N THR A 35 -10.25 13.74 0.73
CA THR A 35 -9.15 14.26 -0.09
C THR A 35 -7.80 14.37 0.62
N GLN A 36 -7.77 14.37 1.95
CA GLN A 36 -6.54 14.60 2.73
C GLN A 36 -5.69 13.33 2.91
N PHE A 37 -6.31 12.16 2.84
CA PHE A 37 -5.67 10.85 2.99
C PHE A 37 -6.41 9.79 2.18
N GLY A 38 -5.70 8.74 1.80
CA GLY A 38 -6.29 7.49 1.37
C GLY A 38 -6.56 6.61 2.58
N ALA A 39 -7.71 5.93 2.58
CA ALA A 39 -8.03 4.90 3.56
C ALA A 39 -8.74 3.75 2.87
N PHE A 40 -8.22 2.55 2.99
CA PHE A 40 -8.77 1.37 2.34
C PHE A 40 -8.54 0.10 3.16
N ILE A 41 -9.36 -0.91 2.91
CA ILE A 41 -9.09 -2.26 3.38
C ILE A 41 -8.43 -3.04 2.25
N GLU A 42 -7.20 -3.47 2.49
CA GLU A 42 -6.48 -4.39 1.62
C GLU A 42 -6.80 -5.83 2.02
N VAL A 43 -7.22 -6.65 1.06
CA VAL A 43 -7.45 -8.08 1.22
C VAL A 43 -6.41 -8.84 0.40
N LEU A 44 -5.47 -9.47 1.10
CA LEU A 44 -4.37 -10.22 0.47
C LEU A 44 -4.59 -11.73 0.61
N GLN A 45 -4.57 -12.42 -0.52
CA GLN A 45 -4.62 -13.87 -0.59
C GLN A 45 -3.29 -14.51 -0.18
N PRO A 46 -3.28 -15.81 0.20
CA PRO A 46 -2.05 -16.55 0.48
C PRO A 46 -0.99 -16.41 -0.63
N GLY A 47 0.25 -16.13 -0.26
CA GLY A 47 1.38 -15.94 -1.16
C GLY A 47 1.49 -14.55 -1.81
N CYS A 48 0.52 -13.66 -1.59
CA CYS A 48 0.53 -12.32 -2.17
C CYS A 48 1.31 -11.30 -1.33
N ARG A 49 1.73 -10.22 -2.00
CA ARG A 49 2.32 -9.02 -1.39
C ARG A 49 1.41 -7.81 -1.62
N SER A 50 1.47 -6.83 -0.71
CA SER A 50 0.75 -5.56 -0.87
C SER A 50 1.35 -4.69 -1.98
N SER A 51 2.67 -4.66 -2.04
CA SER A 51 3.45 -3.82 -2.96
C SER A 51 4.83 -4.42 -3.19
N ILE A 52 5.60 -3.81 -4.09
CA ILE A 52 7.06 -3.92 -4.04
C ILE A 52 7.60 -3.03 -2.90
N LYS A 53 8.82 -3.31 -2.45
CA LYS A 53 9.44 -2.59 -1.34
C LYS A 53 9.59 -1.10 -1.69
N HIS A 54 9.08 -0.21 -0.85
CA HIS A 54 9.14 1.24 -1.09
C HIS A 54 9.13 2.06 0.19
N TRP A 55 9.50 3.34 0.10
CA TRP A 55 9.29 4.32 1.18
C TRP A 55 8.85 5.67 0.61
N HIS A 56 8.09 6.42 1.40
CA HIS A 56 7.52 7.72 1.06
C HIS A 56 8.32 8.86 1.67
N SER A 57 8.52 9.94 0.90
CA SER A 57 9.26 11.12 1.39
C SER A 57 8.38 12.10 2.17
N ALA A 58 7.10 12.18 1.82
CA ALA A 58 6.17 13.21 2.27
C ALA A 58 4.84 12.64 2.80
N GLU A 59 4.61 11.33 2.69
CA GLU A 59 3.38 10.68 3.14
C GLU A 59 3.67 9.76 4.33
N ASP A 60 3.06 10.05 5.47
CA ASP A 60 2.97 9.08 6.55
C ASP A 60 2.00 7.98 6.13
N GLU A 61 2.30 6.74 6.49
CA GLU A 61 1.48 5.56 6.24
C GLU A 61 1.35 4.72 7.51
N MET A 62 0.18 4.12 7.72
CA MET A 62 -0.04 3.12 8.76
C MET A 62 -0.85 1.94 8.24
N VAL A 63 -0.60 0.80 8.87
CA VAL A 63 -1.30 -0.47 8.65
C VAL A 63 -1.86 -0.94 10.00
N TYR A 64 -3.11 -1.37 10.02
CA TYR A 64 -3.74 -2.02 11.16
C TYR A 64 -4.39 -3.33 10.71
N VAL A 65 -4.00 -4.45 11.32
CA VAL A 65 -4.53 -5.76 10.92
C VAL A 65 -5.93 -5.96 11.50
N LEU A 66 -6.91 -6.14 10.61
CA LEU A 66 -8.31 -6.37 10.98
C LEU A 66 -8.61 -7.86 11.17
N ALA A 67 -8.01 -8.71 10.34
CA ALA A 67 -8.19 -10.16 10.40
C ALA A 67 -7.01 -10.88 9.72
N GLY A 68 -6.74 -12.10 10.16
CA GLY A 68 -5.68 -12.95 9.60
C GLY A 68 -4.30 -12.68 10.20
N GLU A 69 -3.28 -13.09 9.45
CA GLU A 69 -1.87 -12.98 9.79
C GLU A 69 -1.10 -12.44 8.57
N ILE A 70 -0.22 -11.47 8.78
CA ILE A 70 0.57 -10.84 7.74
C ILE A 70 2.00 -10.63 8.23
N THR A 71 2.98 -10.81 7.35
CA THR A 71 4.36 -10.43 7.68
C THR A 71 4.60 -9.02 7.16
N ALA A 72 4.95 -8.09 8.04
CA ALA A 72 5.49 -6.79 7.66
C ALA A 72 7.00 -6.93 7.44
N ILE A 73 7.49 -6.44 6.30
CA ILE A 73 8.91 -6.38 5.97
C ILE A 73 9.29 -4.90 5.93
N GLU A 74 10.28 -4.49 6.72
CA GLU A 74 10.83 -3.13 6.75
C GLU A 74 12.37 -3.20 6.73
N GLY A 75 12.97 -2.81 5.61
CA GLY A 75 14.40 -2.97 5.36
C GLY A 75 14.80 -4.44 5.35
N MET A 76 15.51 -4.85 6.41
CA MET A 76 15.95 -6.23 6.65
C MET A 76 15.17 -6.92 7.78
N SER A 77 14.24 -6.21 8.42
CA SER A 77 13.45 -6.73 9.54
C SER A 77 12.16 -7.32 9.03
N GLU A 78 11.75 -8.44 9.65
CA GLU A 78 10.48 -9.11 9.38
C GLU A 78 9.71 -9.29 10.69
N THR A 79 8.45 -8.88 10.71
CA THR A 79 7.59 -8.98 11.89
C THR A 79 6.24 -9.56 11.49
N VAL A 80 5.84 -10.66 12.14
CA VAL A 80 4.50 -11.24 11.97
C VAL A 80 3.50 -10.42 12.79
N MET A 81 2.47 -9.90 12.13
CA MET A 81 1.37 -9.13 12.70
C MET A 81 0.06 -9.92 12.61
N ARG A 82 -0.78 -9.81 13.63
CA ARG A 82 -2.10 -10.44 13.75
C ARG A 82 -3.16 -9.39 14.03
N ALA A 83 -4.43 -9.80 13.99
CA ALA A 83 -5.56 -8.91 14.26
C ALA A 83 -5.36 -8.10 15.56
N GLY A 84 -5.39 -6.77 15.44
CA GLY A 84 -5.11 -5.84 16.54
C GLY A 84 -3.72 -5.19 16.52
N ASP A 85 -2.76 -5.77 15.79
CA ASP A 85 -1.42 -5.22 15.64
C ASP A 85 -1.40 -4.10 14.59
N ALA A 86 -0.43 -3.19 14.73
CA ALA A 86 -0.23 -2.07 13.82
C ALA A 86 1.24 -1.89 13.44
N ALA A 87 1.47 -1.43 12.21
CA ALA A 87 2.76 -0.92 11.74
C ALA A 87 2.57 0.53 11.26
N THR A 88 3.61 1.35 11.44
CA THR A 88 3.61 2.76 11.01
C THR A 88 4.90 3.08 10.29
N PHE A 89 4.79 3.72 9.15
CA PHE A 89 5.91 4.12 8.31
C PHE A 89 5.92 5.64 8.22
N ARG A 90 6.87 6.26 8.92
CA ARG A 90 6.97 7.72 8.99
C ARG A 90 7.56 8.26 7.69
N ALA A 91 6.95 9.32 7.14
CA ALA A 91 7.45 10.05 5.99
C ALA A 91 8.93 10.43 6.15
N GLY A 92 9.71 10.24 5.09
CA GLY A 92 11.12 10.60 5.03
C GLY A 92 12.08 9.59 5.70
N VAL A 93 11.56 8.56 6.38
CA VAL A 93 12.39 7.44 6.84
C VAL A 93 12.75 6.57 5.63
N GLN A 94 14.03 6.51 5.31
CA GLN A 94 14.55 5.85 4.10
C GLN A 94 14.72 4.34 4.28
N VAL A 95 13.69 3.68 4.82
CA VAL A 95 13.68 2.23 5.00
C VAL A 95 12.44 1.70 4.30
N GLY A 96 12.66 0.95 3.21
CA GLY A 96 11.55 0.49 2.39
C GLY A 96 10.77 -0.65 3.04
N HIS A 97 9.46 -0.65 2.88
CA HIS A 97 8.55 -1.64 3.44
C HIS A 97 7.59 -2.23 2.41
N TYR A 98 7.01 -3.37 2.77
CA TYR A 98 5.85 -4.00 2.13
C TYR A 98 5.26 -5.06 3.07
N LEU A 99 4.06 -5.55 2.75
CA LEU A 99 3.42 -6.66 3.46
C LEU A 99 3.44 -7.92 2.60
N GLU A 100 3.58 -9.09 3.24
CA GLU A 100 3.53 -10.39 2.59
C GLU A 100 2.63 -11.35 3.37
N ASN A 101 1.62 -11.92 2.70
CA ASN A 101 0.77 -12.95 3.28
C ASN A 101 1.41 -14.33 3.09
N ARG A 102 2.23 -14.74 4.06
CA ARG A 102 2.85 -16.07 4.10
C ARG A 102 1.95 -17.13 4.74
N SER A 103 0.75 -16.76 5.17
CA SER A 103 -0.19 -17.67 5.82
C SER A 103 -0.98 -18.49 4.78
N ALA A 104 -1.74 -19.48 5.26
CA ALA A 104 -2.61 -20.30 4.41
C ALA A 104 -4.02 -19.72 4.22
N ALA A 105 -4.31 -18.54 4.76
CA ALA A 105 -5.62 -17.90 4.70
C ALA A 105 -5.52 -16.43 4.25
N PRO A 106 -6.61 -15.82 3.74
CA PRO A 106 -6.62 -14.41 3.41
C PRO A 106 -6.43 -13.53 4.66
N THR A 107 -5.80 -12.38 4.47
CA THR A 107 -5.63 -11.33 5.49
C THR A 107 -6.39 -10.09 5.09
N ARG A 108 -6.84 -9.32 6.10
CA ARG A 108 -7.43 -7.98 5.90
C ARG A 108 -6.70 -6.94 6.72
N CYS A 109 -6.20 -5.90 6.07
CA CYS A 109 -5.48 -4.79 6.68
C CYS A 109 -6.19 -3.47 6.37
N LEU A 110 -6.43 -2.62 7.37
CA LEU A 110 -6.72 -1.21 7.13
C LEU A 110 -5.40 -0.52 6.83
N VAL A 111 -5.32 0.15 5.68
CA VAL A 111 -4.18 0.99 5.29
C VAL A 111 -4.66 2.43 5.24
N VAL A 112 -3.90 3.33 5.84
CA VAL A 112 -4.16 4.77 5.81
C VAL A 112 -2.87 5.49 5.45
N GLY A 113 -2.91 6.33 4.43
CA GLY A 113 -1.76 7.09 3.95
C GLY A 113 -2.14 8.52 3.62
N THR A 114 -1.24 9.47 3.92
CA THR A 114 -1.45 10.89 3.60
C THR A 114 -1.57 11.09 2.07
N ARG A 115 -2.29 12.11 1.62
CA ARG A 115 -2.28 12.56 0.21
C ARG A 115 -1.51 13.88 0.09
N ALA A 116 -0.17 13.80 0.09
CA ALA A 116 0.67 14.99 -0.04
C ALA A 116 0.48 15.63 -1.44
N PRO A 117 0.58 16.95 -1.62
CA PRO A 117 0.51 17.53 -2.96
C PRO A 117 1.56 16.94 -3.92
N VAL A 118 2.76 16.70 -3.38
CA VAL A 118 3.88 16.05 -4.07
C VAL A 118 4.51 15.02 -3.13
N ASP A 119 4.82 13.84 -3.65
CA ASP A 119 5.62 12.84 -2.96
C ASP A 119 6.66 12.19 -3.88
N ARG A 120 7.81 11.84 -3.31
CA ARG A 120 8.88 11.06 -3.93
C ARG A 120 8.92 9.68 -3.28
N ILE A 121 8.45 8.68 -4.02
CA ILE A 121 8.39 7.28 -3.58
C ILE A 121 9.61 6.55 -4.13
N THR A 122 10.41 5.95 -3.27
CA THR A 122 11.64 5.24 -3.69
C THR A 122 11.45 3.74 -3.56
N TYR A 123 11.83 3.01 -4.61
CA TYR A 123 11.82 1.55 -4.68
C TYR A 123 13.27 1.04 -4.70
N PRO A 124 13.88 0.82 -3.54
CA PRO A 124 15.32 0.57 -3.43
C PRO A 124 15.78 -0.68 -4.19
N ASP A 125 14.96 -1.73 -4.20
CA ASP A 125 15.33 -3.03 -4.79
C ASP A 125 15.19 -3.04 -6.34
N HIS A 126 14.64 -1.97 -6.93
CA HIS A 126 14.36 -1.87 -8.37
C HIS A 126 15.12 -0.75 -9.08
N ASP A 127 15.92 0.05 -8.36
CA ASP A 127 16.50 1.29 -8.89
C ASP A 127 15.42 2.18 -9.54
N ARG A 128 14.33 2.42 -8.81
CA ARG A 128 13.22 3.25 -9.26
C ARG A 128 12.83 4.30 -8.23
N VAL A 129 12.39 5.44 -8.75
CA VAL A 129 11.81 6.54 -8.01
C VAL A 129 10.57 7.01 -8.79
N CYS A 130 9.44 7.08 -8.11
CA CYS A 130 8.24 7.74 -8.61
C CYS A 130 8.15 9.12 -7.97
N LEU A 131 8.06 10.16 -8.80
CA LEU A 131 7.64 11.48 -8.38
C LEU A 131 6.15 11.62 -8.71
N ARG A 132 5.34 11.64 -7.66
CA ARG A 132 3.90 11.84 -7.73
C ARG A 132 3.59 13.28 -7.40
N ASP A 133 3.22 14.06 -8.41
CA ASP A 133 2.65 15.40 -8.24
C ASP A 133 1.17 15.32 -8.61
N ARG A 134 0.30 15.52 -7.63
CA ARG A 134 -1.16 15.38 -7.83
C ARG A 134 -1.75 16.50 -8.70
N SER A 135 -0.98 17.52 -9.07
CA SER A 135 -1.39 18.50 -10.09
C SER A 135 -1.11 18.04 -11.52
N LEU A 136 -0.35 16.96 -11.71
CA LEU A 136 -0.04 16.36 -13.00
C LEU A 136 -0.94 15.15 -13.28
N PRO A 137 -1.21 14.83 -14.56
CA PRO A 137 -2.05 13.69 -14.92
C PRO A 137 -1.36 12.33 -14.71
N ASP A 138 -0.03 12.29 -14.76
CA ASP A 138 0.77 11.08 -14.75
C ASP A 138 1.92 11.18 -13.74
N ASP A 139 2.26 10.04 -13.13
CA ASP A 139 3.46 9.89 -12.31
C ASP A 139 4.73 9.98 -13.17
N ILE A 140 5.75 10.67 -12.67
CA ILE A 140 7.06 10.77 -13.34
C ILE A 140 8.00 9.73 -12.74
N TRP A 141 8.54 8.86 -13.60
CA TRP A 141 9.43 7.77 -13.17
C TRP A 141 10.88 8.04 -13.55
N THR A 142 11.78 7.82 -12.59
CA THR A 142 13.23 7.94 -12.76
C THR A 142 13.95 6.77 -12.11
N ASP A 143 15.21 6.56 -12.47
CA ASP A 143 16.16 5.78 -11.67
C ASP A 143 16.67 6.59 -10.47
N GLN A 144 17.50 6.00 -9.60
CA GLN A 144 18.05 6.74 -8.45
C GLN A 144 19.04 7.86 -8.84
N ALA A 145 19.57 7.84 -10.07
CA ALA A 145 20.42 8.90 -10.62
C ALA A 145 19.60 10.05 -11.27
N GLY A 146 18.28 9.93 -11.31
CA GLY A 146 17.37 10.93 -11.87
C GLY A 146 17.18 10.84 -13.39
N GLN A 147 17.63 9.77 -14.04
CA GLN A 147 17.34 9.54 -15.45
C GLN A 147 15.92 8.98 -15.63
N PRO A 148 15.21 9.32 -16.72
CA PRO A 148 13.88 8.76 -16.98
C PRO A 148 13.90 7.23 -17.00
N ALA A 149 12.92 6.62 -16.35
CA ALA A 149 12.76 5.17 -16.26
C ALA A 149 11.30 4.76 -16.45
N SER A 150 11.05 3.48 -16.73
CA SER A 150 9.69 2.93 -16.72
C SER A 150 9.26 2.55 -15.30
N SER A 151 7.94 2.48 -15.08
CA SER A 151 7.36 1.85 -13.89
C SER A 151 7.94 0.44 -13.65
N PRO A 152 8.19 0.04 -12.38
CA PRO A 152 8.54 -1.33 -12.02
C PRO A 152 7.33 -2.27 -11.86
N TYR A 153 6.11 -1.75 -11.95
CA TYR A 153 4.85 -2.51 -11.94
C TYR A 153 4.45 -2.95 -13.35
#